data_AF-A0A382RDZ8-F1
#
_entry.id   AF-A0A382RDZ8-F1
#
_cell.length_a   1.000
_cell.length_b   1.000
_cell.length_c   1.000
_cell.angle_alpha   90.00
_cell.angle_beta   90.00
_cell.angle_gamma   90.00
#
_symmetry.space_group_name_H-M   'P 1'
#
loop_
_entity.id
_entity.type
_entity.pdbx_description
1 polymer ?
#
loop_
_entity_poly.entity_id
_entity_poly.type
_entity_poly.pdbx_seq_one_letter_code
_entity_poly.pdbx_strand_id
1 'polypeptide(L)'
;MAGGPIALVTRLLLPTLVFSLWLAGCGPSPTKIGDDGSTMILIPGGQFQMGGVPEDVEAFPDGQLLTFHAERPVHSVTLSTYYIDKHEVTTAQYRNFLEAVADGETAWDHPDQPADRGH
;
A
#
# COMPACT_ATOMS: atom_id res chain seq x y z
N MET A 1 38.66 52.89 5.14
CA MET A 1 37.91 52.08 6.12
C MET A 1 36.49 52.61 6.20
N ALA A 2 35.51 51.89 5.66
CA ALA A 2 34.08 51.96 5.98
C ALA A 2 33.38 50.93 5.07
N GLY A 3 33.27 49.68 5.54
CA GLY A 3 32.54 48.62 4.84
C GLY A 3 31.03 48.89 4.96
N GLY A 4 30.36 49.08 3.82
CA GLY A 4 28.92 49.34 3.77
C GLY A 4 28.06 48.11 4.11
N PRO A 5 26.80 48.32 4.51
CA PRO A 5 25.89 47.27 5.03
C PRO A 5 25.40 46.27 3.96
N ILE A 6 25.78 46.46 2.70
CA ILE A 6 25.30 45.66 1.56
C ILE A 6 26.02 44.30 1.47
N ALA A 7 27.24 44.17 2.00
CA ALA A 7 28.04 42.95 1.87
C ALA A 7 27.73 41.84 2.90
N LEU A 8 26.95 42.13 3.95
CA LEU A 8 26.66 41.18 5.03
C LEU A 8 25.42 40.31 4.73
N VAL A 9 24.45 40.82 3.97
CA VAL A 9 23.19 40.12 3.69
C VAL A 9 23.36 38.98 2.68
N THR A 10 24.31 39.09 1.75
CA THR A 10 24.56 38.09 0.69
C THR A 10 25.40 36.89 1.13
N ARG A 11 26.09 36.94 2.29
CA ARG A 11 26.91 35.83 2.81
C ARG A 11 26.17 34.85 3.73
N LEU A 12 24.95 35.18 4.16
CA LEU A 12 24.14 34.33 5.05
C LEU A 12 22.99 33.59 4.36
N LEU A 13 22.64 33.97 3.11
CA LEU A 13 21.51 33.39 2.36
C LEU A 13 21.90 32.20 1.48
N LEU A 14 23.20 31.99 1.22
CA LEU A 14 23.68 30.92 0.34
C LEU A 14 23.86 29.53 1.02
N PRO A 15 24.18 29.39 2.33
CA PRO A 15 24.22 28.06 2.96
C PRO A 15 22.83 27.56 3.41
N THR A 16 21.84 28.43 3.62
CA THR A 16 20.47 28.02 3.99
C THR A 16 19.67 27.48 2.81
N LEU A 17 19.92 27.97 1.59
CA LEU A 17 19.27 27.47 0.38
C LEU A 17 19.79 26.08 -0.05
N VAL A 18 21.01 25.71 0.34
CA VAL A 18 21.58 24.37 0.12
C VAL A 18 21.10 23.38 1.20
N PHE A 19 20.87 23.84 2.44
CA PHE A 19 20.40 23.01 3.55
C PHE A 19 18.92 22.60 3.43
N SER A 20 18.08 23.44 2.81
CA SER A 20 16.68 23.11 2.53
C SER A 20 16.49 22.15 1.34
N LEU A 21 17.55 21.83 0.59
CA LEU A 21 17.48 20.93 -0.57
C LEU A 21 17.84 19.47 -0.24
N TRP A 22 18.09 19.14 1.03
CA TRP A 22 18.40 17.78 1.51
C TRP A 22 17.24 17.07 2.23
N LEU A 23 16.04 17.67 2.28
CA LEU A 23 14.85 17.10 2.92
C LEU A 23 13.93 16.31 1.96
N ALA A 24 14.34 16.12 0.70
CA ALA A 24 13.54 15.35 -0.26
C ALA A 24 13.94 13.87 -0.23
N GLY A 25 13.08 13.04 0.39
CA GLY A 25 12.91 11.65 -0.03
C GLY A 25 13.31 10.57 0.98
N CYS A 26 12.64 10.51 2.13
CA CYS A 26 12.59 9.26 2.90
C CYS A 26 11.12 8.83 3.02
N GLY A 27 10.62 8.17 1.99
CA GLY A 27 9.31 7.53 1.98
C GLY A 27 9.38 6.23 1.20
N PRO A 28 8.58 5.20 1.56
CA PRO A 28 8.55 3.94 0.83
C PRO A 28 8.18 4.16 -0.64
N SER A 29 8.78 3.39 -1.55
CA SER A 29 8.53 3.51 -2.98
C SER A 29 7.04 3.32 -3.29
N PRO A 30 6.42 4.17 -4.13
CA PRO A 30 4.99 4.04 -4.48
C PRO A 30 4.62 2.70 -5.10
N THR A 31 5.60 2.04 -5.72
CA THR A 31 5.46 0.72 -6.33
C THR A 31 6.62 -0.18 -5.93
N LYS A 32 6.35 -1.50 -5.87
CA LYS A 32 7.37 -2.55 -5.79
C LYS A 32 6.95 -3.75 -6.64
N ILE A 33 7.91 -4.62 -6.94
CA ILE A 33 7.63 -5.92 -7.57
C ILE A 33 7.58 -6.97 -6.47
N GLY A 34 6.47 -7.71 -6.41
CA GLY A 34 6.29 -8.86 -5.51
C GLY A 34 7.14 -10.05 -5.95
N ASP A 35 7.27 -11.04 -5.07
CA ASP A 35 8.09 -12.23 -5.32
C ASP A 35 7.53 -13.11 -6.46
N ASP A 36 6.23 -12.98 -6.73
CA ASP A 36 5.50 -13.59 -7.85
C ASP A 36 5.55 -12.77 -9.16
N GLY A 37 6.33 -11.68 -9.17
CA GLY A 37 6.43 -10.74 -10.28
C GLY A 37 5.30 -9.72 -10.38
N SER A 38 4.35 -9.69 -9.43
CA SER A 38 3.25 -8.74 -9.42
C SER A 38 3.73 -7.31 -9.20
N THR A 39 3.13 -6.36 -9.92
CA THR A 39 3.29 -4.94 -9.57
C THR A 39 2.39 -4.61 -8.39
N MET A 40 2.97 -4.26 -7.26
CA MET A 40 2.25 -3.84 -6.06
C MET A 40 2.29 -2.32 -5.91
N ILE A 41 1.23 -1.74 -5.37
CA ILE A 41 1.12 -0.31 -5.04
C ILE A 41 1.13 -0.10 -3.53
N LEU A 42 1.76 0.99 -3.10
CA LEU A 42 1.78 1.42 -1.70
C LEU A 42 0.44 2.09 -1.34
N ILE A 43 -0.23 1.57 -0.33
CA ILE A 43 -1.38 2.21 0.33
C ILE A 43 -0.87 2.89 1.60
N PRO A 44 -0.88 4.24 1.67
CA PRO A 44 -0.50 4.96 2.88
C PRO A 44 -1.38 4.54 4.06
N GLY A 45 -0.75 4.32 5.21
CA GLY A 45 -1.47 4.08 6.45
C GLY A 45 -2.32 5.31 6.83
N GLY A 46 -3.41 5.04 7.54
CA GLY A 46 -4.38 6.07 7.89
C GLY A 46 -5.64 5.49 8.47
N GLN A 47 -6.59 6.39 8.74
CA GLN A 47 -7.92 6.06 9.22
C GLN A 47 -8.95 6.34 8.12
N PHE A 48 -9.90 5.42 7.96
CA PHE A 48 -11.00 5.56 7.01
C PHE A 48 -12.28 4.93 7.57
N GLN A 49 -13.40 5.21 6.92
CA GLN A 49 -14.70 4.65 7.26
C GLN A 49 -14.95 3.39 6.44
N MET A 50 -15.06 2.24 7.09
CA MET A 50 -15.35 0.94 6.47
C MET A 50 -16.80 0.57 6.68
N GLY A 51 -17.43 0.02 5.63
CA GLY A 51 -18.81 -0.48 5.63
C GLY A 51 -19.69 0.23 4.60
N GLY A 52 -20.81 -0.40 4.24
CA GLY A 52 -21.72 0.11 3.21
C GLY A 52 -22.55 1.32 3.69
N VAL A 53 -22.75 2.30 2.81
CA VAL A 53 -23.61 3.46 3.01
C VAL A 53 -24.93 3.32 2.22
N PRO A 54 -26.05 3.92 2.68
CA PRO A 54 -27.34 3.79 1.98
C PRO A 54 -27.31 4.14 0.49
N GLU A 55 -26.43 5.06 0.09
CA GLU A 55 -26.21 5.48 -1.29
C GLU A 55 -25.69 4.34 -2.19
N ASP A 56 -24.97 3.37 -1.63
CA ASP A 56 -24.45 2.20 -2.37
C ASP A 56 -25.56 1.31 -2.93
N VAL A 57 -26.76 1.39 -2.33
CA VAL A 57 -27.93 0.58 -2.70
C VAL A 57 -29.10 1.39 -3.26
N GLU A 58 -28.94 2.69 -3.47
CA GLU A 58 -30.03 3.59 -3.88
C GLU A 58 -30.66 3.18 -5.23
N ALA A 59 -29.86 2.62 -6.14
CA ALA A 59 -30.34 2.14 -7.44
C ALA A 59 -31.09 0.79 -7.37
N PHE A 60 -31.11 0.12 -6.22
CA PHE A 60 -31.74 -1.19 -6.05
C PHE A 60 -33.14 -1.03 -5.42
N PRO A 61 -34.22 -1.39 -6.14
CA PRO A 61 -35.59 -1.04 -5.78
C PRO A 61 -36.07 -1.59 -4.43
N ASP A 62 -35.45 -2.67 -3.94
CA ASP A 62 -35.85 -3.33 -2.70
C ASP A 62 -35.01 -2.89 -1.49
N GLY A 63 -33.92 -2.12 -1.69
CA GLY A 63 -33.04 -1.58 -0.63
C GLY A 63 -32.45 -2.61 0.35
N GLN A 64 -32.69 -3.90 0.11
CA GLN A 64 -32.50 -5.01 1.04
C GLN A 64 -31.69 -6.11 0.38
N LEU A 65 -30.50 -5.76 -0.08
CA LEU A 65 -29.49 -6.78 -0.35
C LEU A 65 -29.02 -7.31 1.00
N LEU A 66 -29.16 -8.62 1.25
CA LEU A 66 -28.66 -9.26 2.48
C LEU A 66 -27.17 -8.94 2.71
N THR A 67 -26.42 -8.76 1.62
CA THR A 67 -25.02 -8.33 1.63
C THR A 67 -24.86 -6.91 2.21
N PHE A 68 -25.70 -5.96 1.81
CA PHE A 68 -25.65 -4.58 2.33
C PHE A 68 -25.89 -4.52 3.84
N HIS A 69 -26.80 -5.34 4.38
CA HIS A 69 -27.00 -5.41 5.83
C HIS A 69 -25.80 -6.00 6.56
N ALA A 70 -25.07 -6.93 5.95
CA ALA A 70 -23.86 -7.53 6.51
C ALA A 70 -22.64 -6.59 6.47
N GLU A 71 -22.63 -5.62 5.56
CA GLU A 71 -21.56 -4.61 5.42
C GLU A 71 -21.68 -3.44 6.42
N ARG A 72 -22.73 -3.42 7.25
CA ARG A 72 -23.01 -2.35 8.22
C ARG A 72 -22.70 -2.80 9.66
N PRO A 73 -22.47 -1.85 10.60
CA PRO A 73 -22.47 -0.41 10.42
C PRO A 73 -21.15 0.13 9.86
N VAL A 74 -21.21 1.33 9.30
CA VAL A 74 -20.01 2.12 9.01
C VAL A 74 -19.25 2.37 10.32
N HIS A 75 -17.97 2.05 10.34
CA HIS A 75 -17.11 2.23 11.52
C HIS A 75 -15.71 2.65 11.10
N SER A 76 -14.95 3.22 12.04
CA SER A 76 -13.62 3.74 11.78
C SER A 76 -12.57 2.65 11.90
N VAL A 77 -11.76 2.46 10.86
CA VAL A 77 -10.66 1.48 10.81
C VAL A 77 -9.35 2.22 10.59
N THR A 78 -8.32 1.85 11.35
CA THR A 78 -6.96 2.38 11.19
C THR A 78 -6.04 1.27 10.72
N LEU A 79 -5.39 1.46 9.56
CA LEU A 79 -4.43 0.51 9.00
C LEU A 79 -3.04 1.14 8.95
N SER A 80 -2.02 0.31 9.19
CA SER A 80 -0.63 0.68 8.92
C SER A 80 -0.38 0.72 7.41
N THR A 81 0.65 1.41 6.95
CA THR A 81 1.04 1.41 5.53
C THR A 81 1.34 -0.01 5.04
N TYR A 82 0.79 -0.39 3.87
CA TYR A 82 0.99 -1.71 3.28
C TYR A 82 1.05 -1.64 1.76
N TYR A 83 1.49 -2.72 1.12
CA TYR A 83 1.43 -2.90 -0.33
C TYR A 83 0.30 -3.85 -0.69
N ILE A 84 -0.41 -3.58 -1.78
CA ILE A 84 -1.41 -4.50 -2.38
C ILE A 84 -1.16 -4.64 -3.88
N ASP A 85 -1.49 -5.79 -4.45
CA ASP A 85 -1.35 -6.01 -5.89
C ASP A 85 -2.22 -5.02 -6.67
N LYS A 86 -1.65 -4.48 -7.74
CA LYS A 86 -2.36 -3.56 -8.64
C LYS A 86 -3.46 -4.29 -9.44
N HIS A 87 -3.26 -5.57 -9.70
CA HIS A 87 -4.13 -6.43 -10.50
C HIS A 87 -4.38 -7.73 -9.76
N GLU A 88 -5.52 -8.37 -10.02
CA GLU A 88 -5.79 -9.70 -9.50
C GLU A 88 -4.75 -10.71 -10.00
N VAL A 89 -4.56 -11.77 -9.21
CA VAL A 89 -3.68 -12.89 -9.56
C VAL A 89 -4.14 -13.50 -10.89
N THR A 90 -3.23 -13.58 -11.84
CA THR A 90 -3.51 -14.16 -13.16
C THR A 90 -3.39 -15.68 -13.16
N THR A 91 -4.03 -16.32 -14.14
CA THR A 91 -3.85 -17.78 -14.37
C THR A 91 -2.40 -18.17 -14.61
N ALA A 92 -1.60 -17.30 -15.25
CA ALA A 92 -0.19 -17.57 -15.47
C ALA A 92 0.61 -17.58 -14.17
N GLN A 93 0.36 -16.62 -13.27
CA GLN A 93 0.98 -16.58 -11.95
C GLN A 93 0.55 -17.76 -11.08
N TYR A 94 -0.73 -18.11 -11.11
CA TYR A 94 -1.22 -19.28 -10.40
C TYR A 94 -0.59 -20.58 -10.91
N ARG A 95 -0.38 -20.72 -12.23
CA ARG A 95 0.34 -21.88 -12.78
C ARG A 95 1.80 -21.91 -12.32
N ASN A 96 2.49 -20.76 -12.28
CA ASN A 96 3.87 -20.69 -11.76
C ASN A 96 3.92 -21.10 -10.29
N PHE A 97 2.92 -20.71 -9.49
CA PHE A 97 2.76 -21.18 -8.11
C PHE A 97 2.62 -22.70 -8.06
N LEU A 98 1.70 -23.29 -8.85
CA LEU A 98 1.50 -24.74 -8.90
C LEU A 98 2.78 -25.50 -9.31
N GLU A 99 3.54 -24.98 -10.27
CA GLU A 99 4.83 -25.56 -10.66
C GLU A 99 5.86 -25.49 -9.53
N ALA A 100 5.86 -24.40 -8.76
CA ALA A 100 6.78 -24.23 -7.62
C ALA A 100 6.45 -25.15 -6.44
N VAL A 101 5.17 -25.45 -6.21
CA VAL A 101 4.70 -26.29 -5.07
C VAL A 101 4.60 -27.78 -5.38
N ALA A 102 4.88 -28.19 -6.62
CA ALA A 102 4.77 -29.58 -7.05
C ALA A 102 5.73 -30.55 -6.33
N ASP A 103 6.89 -30.06 -5.87
CA ASP A 103 7.98 -30.88 -5.31
C ASP A 103 7.97 -30.98 -3.76
N GLY A 104 6.96 -30.45 -3.07
CA GLY A 104 6.86 -30.48 -1.61
C GLY A 104 7.28 -29.16 -0.96
N GLU A 105 8.02 -29.22 0.17
CA GLU A 105 8.31 -28.05 1.02
C GLU A 105 8.72 -26.80 0.23
N THR A 106 7.91 -25.75 0.29
CA THR A 106 8.19 -24.48 -0.41
C THR A 106 8.30 -23.30 0.53
N ALA A 107 8.85 -22.19 0.01
CA ALA A 107 8.80 -20.90 0.68
C ALA A 107 7.37 -20.36 0.91
N TRP A 108 6.36 -20.97 0.28
CA TRP A 108 4.95 -20.61 0.41
C TRP A 108 4.20 -21.42 1.47
N ASP A 109 4.84 -22.41 2.08
CA ASP A 109 4.20 -23.28 3.05
C ASP A 109 3.96 -22.54 4.37
N HIS A 110 2.76 -22.73 4.92
CA HIS A 110 2.45 -22.19 6.24
C HIS A 110 3.13 -23.05 7.31
N PRO A 111 3.64 -22.48 8.43
CA PRO A 111 4.26 -23.25 9.51
C PRO A 111 3.36 -24.36 10.08
N ASP A 112 2.04 -24.15 10.02
CA ASP A 112 1.02 -25.10 10.51
C ASP A 112 0.53 -26.06 9.41
N GLN A 113 1.12 -26.05 8.21
CA GLN A 113 0.70 -26.90 7.12
C GLN A 113 1.12 -28.37 7.38
N PRO A 114 0.22 -29.36 7.18
CA PRO A 114 0.58 -30.77 7.37
C PRO A 114 1.61 -31.21 6.32
N ALA A 115 2.74 -31.76 6.78
CA ALA A 115 3.84 -32.20 5.91
C ALA A 115 3.50 -33.38 4.97
N ASP A 116 2.37 -34.05 5.20
CA ASP A 116 1.91 -35.22 4.44
C ASP A 116 0.83 -34.89 3.39
N ARG A 117 0.54 -33.59 3.20
CA ARG A 117 -0.42 -33.10 2.21
C ARG A 117 0.35 -32.38 1.11
N GLY A 118 0.40 -32.99 -0.09
CA GLY A 118 0.80 -32.27 -1.29
C GLY A 118 -0.19 -31.12 -1.59
N HIS A 119 0.29 -30.11 -2.32
CA HIS A 119 -0.51 -29.01 -2.82
C HIS A 119 -1.28 -29.38 -4.09
#